data_AF-A0A7X2H236-F1
#
_entry.id   AF-A0A7X2H236-F1
#
_cell.length_a   1.000
_cell.length_b   1.000
_cell.length_c   1.000
_cell.angle_alpha   90.00
_cell.angle_beta   90.00
_cell.angle_gamma   90.00
#
_symmetry.space_group_name_H-M   'P 1'
#
loop_
_entity.id
_entity.type
_entity.pdbx_description
1 polymer ?
#
loop_
_entity_poly.entity_id
_entity_poly.type
_entity_poly.pdbx_seq_one_letter_code
_entity_poly.pdbx_strand_id
1 'polypeptide(L)'
;MTPVMLMMALKEFLVKELADDAATIPAVHLGALPSKTAATRDDPVFPLIIIRPMEGDSDKDESRAQVKLLFGTQSEDDSGFIDVLNLMERVRILLMRQRIIDKKFRIEPDWKWKFLEDQPEPQWICQAVTTWTLPQIRQEVIL
;
A
#
# COMPACT_ATOMS: atom_id res chain seq x y z
N MET A 1 3.12 19.46 0.72
CA MET A 1 2.77 18.30 -0.14
C MET A 1 1.64 17.52 0.50
N THR A 2 0.90 16.70 -0.26
CA THR A 2 -0.34 16.08 0.23
C THR A 2 -0.23 14.56 0.40
N PRO A 3 -1.07 13.95 1.26
CA PRO A 3 -1.22 12.49 1.33
C PRO A 3 -1.57 11.83 -0.01
N VAL A 4 -2.24 12.57 -0.92
CA VAL A 4 -2.54 12.08 -2.27
C VAL A 4 -1.27 11.84 -3.08
N MET A 5 -0.28 12.74 -2.99
CA MET A 5 1.00 12.55 -3.66
C MET A 5 1.78 11.37 -3.09
N LEU A 6 1.71 11.15 -1.78
CA LEU A 6 2.29 9.96 -1.15
C LEU A 6 1.67 8.68 -1.72
N MET A 7 0.34 8.60 -1.78
CA MET A 7 -0.35 7.43 -2.32
C MET A 7 0.03 7.14 -3.78
N MET A 8 0.09 8.16 -4.62
CA MET A 8 0.50 8.01 -6.02
C MET A 8 1.94 7.51 -6.13
N ALA A 9 2.86 8.09 -5.35
CA ALA A 9 4.26 7.69 -5.33
C ALA A 9 4.45 6.24 -4.85
N LEU A 10 3.69 5.82 -3.83
CA LEU A 10 3.70 4.42 -3.37
C LEU A 10 3.17 3.47 -4.44
N LYS A 11 2.09 3.82 -5.13
CA LYS A 11 1.56 3.00 -6.21
C LYS A 11 2.59 2.84 -7.33
N GLU A 12 3.19 3.93 -7.79
CA GLU A 12 4.19 3.89 -8.85
C GLU A 12 5.40 3.04 -8.45
N PHE A 13 5.91 3.23 -7.23
CA PHE A 13 7.00 2.43 -6.68
C PHE A 13 6.66 0.95 -6.65
N LEU A 14 5.51 0.56 -6.07
CA LEU A 14 5.13 -0.85 -5.96
C LEU A 14 4.86 -1.49 -7.32
N VAL A 15 4.20 -0.79 -8.24
CA VAL A 15 3.99 -1.31 -9.61
C VAL A 15 5.32 -1.58 -10.30
N LYS A 16 6.29 -0.67 -10.16
CA LYS A 16 7.62 -0.83 -10.75
C LYS A 16 8.38 -2.00 -10.14
N GLU A 17 8.52 -2.03 -8.82
CA GLU A 17 9.38 -3.01 -8.14
C GLU A 17 8.77 -4.42 -8.10
N LEU A 18 7.44 -4.55 -8.19
CA LEU A 18 6.80 -5.86 -8.20
C LEU A 18 6.78 -6.51 -9.58
N ALA A 19 6.98 -5.74 -10.66
CA ALA A 19 7.01 -6.23 -12.04
C ALA A 19 8.18 -7.18 -12.34
N ASP A 20 9.30 -7.05 -11.62
CA ASP A 20 10.55 -7.75 -11.96
C ASP A 20 10.64 -9.17 -11.37
N ASP A 21 9.74 -9.58 -10.46
CA ASP A 21 10.02 -10.68 -9.53
C ASP A 21 8.78 -11.53 -9.13
N ALA A 22 7.91 -11.89 -10.09
CA ALA A 22 6.88 -12.91 -9.83
C ALA A 22 6.31 -13.58 -11.10
N ALA A 23 5.83 -14.82 -10.94
CA ALA A 23 4.95 -15.50 -11.90
C ALA A 23 3.59 -14.78 -12.07
N THR A 24 3.16 -14.01 -11.05
CA THR A 24 1.92 -13.22 -11.07
C THR A 24 2.16 -11.84 -10.45
N ILE A 25 1.89 -10.77 -11.20
CA ILE A 25 2.09 -9.38 -10.75
C ILE A 25 0.81 -8.89 -10.06
N PRO A 26 0.86 -8.43 -8.80
CA PRO A 26 -0.33 -7.96 -8.09
C PRO A 26 -0.81 -6.60 -8.64
N ALA A 27 -2.13 -6.45 -8.75
CA ALA A 27 -2.74 -5.17 -9.11
C ALA A 27 -2.67 -4.17 -7.94
N VAL A 28 -2.21 -2.93 -8.20
CA VAL A 28 -2.08 -1.89 -7.17
C VAL A 28 -3.12 -0.78 -7.35
N HIS A 29 -3.99 -0.63 -6.35
CA HIS A 29 -5.11 0.30 -6.34
C HIS A 29 -4.98 1.36 -5.24
N LEU A 30 -5.62 2.51 -5.46
CA LEU A 30 -5.71 3.60 -4.48
C LEU A 30 -7.13 3.68 -3.95
N GLY A 31 -7.29 3.77 -2.64
CA GLY A 31 -8.59 4.02 -2.01
C GLY A 31 -9.53 2.82 -2.04
N ALA A 32 -9.90 2.30 -3.21
CA ALA A 32 -10.81 1.17 -3.35
C ALA A 32 -10.50 0.38 -4.62
N LEU A 33 -11.14 -0.78 -4.76
CA LEU A 33 -11.21 -1.45 -6.05
C LEU A 33 -11.99 -0.56 -7.04
N PRO A 34 -11.58 -0.53 -8.32
CA PRO A 34 -12.35 0.15 -9.34
C PRO A 34 -13.73 -0.51 -9.50
N SER A 35 -14.74 0.28 -9.83
CA SER A 35 -16.05 -0.27 -10.19
C SER A 35 -15.91 -1.20 -11.40
N LYS A 36 -16.48 -2.40 -11.30
CA LYS A 36 -16.55 -3.32 -12.44
C LYS A 36 -17.43 -2.74 -13.53
N THR A 37 -16.95 -2.76 -14.76
CA THR A 37 -17.72 -2.41 -15.96
C THR A 37 -18.05 -3.67 -16.75
N ALA A 38 -18.85 -3.57 -17.81
CA ALA A 38 -19.05 -4.71 -18.72
C ALA A 38 -17.73 -5.20 -19.33
N ALA A 39 -16.78 -4.30 -19.57
CA ALA A 39 -15.48 -4.63 -20.17
C ALA A 39 -14.49 -5.26 -19.18
N THR A 40 -14.62 -4.96 -17.89
CA THR A 40 -13.67 -5.38 -16.84
C THR A 40 -14.28 -6.37 -15.85
N ARG A 41 -15.42 -6.96 -16.21
CA ARG A 41 -16.19 -7.85 -15.31
C ARG A 41 -15.39 -9.09 -14.92
N ASP A 42 -14.73 -9.66 -15.92
CA ASP A 42 -14.04 -10.94 -15.86
C ASP A 42 -12.53 -10.79 -15.65
N ASP A 43 -12.04 -9.55 -15.51
CA ASP A 43 -10.64 -9.29 -15.19
C ASP A 43 -10.29 -9.92 -13.84
N PRO A 44 -9.14 -10.61 -13.74
CA PRO A 44 -8.70 -11.18 -12.48
C PRO A 44 -8.46 -10.06 -11.47
N VAL A 45 -9.08 -10.19 -10.30
CA VAL A 45 -8.99 -9.21 -9.22
C VAL A 45 -7.76 -9.46 -8.34
N PHE A 46 -7.31 -10.70 -8.24
CA PHE A 46 -6.23 -11.13 -7.34
C PHE A 46 -5.00 -11.64 -8.12
N PRO A 47 -3.79 -11.50 -7.56
CA PRO A 47 -3.47 -10.84 -6.29
C PRO A 47 -3.55 -9.30 -6.38
N LEU A 48 -3.79 -8.64 -5.25
CA LEU A 48 -3.95 -7.18 -5.21
C LEU A 48 -3.39 -6.51 -3.96
N ILE A 49 -3.13 -5.21 -4.12
CA ILE A 49 -2.74 -4.28 -3.05
C ILE A 49 -3.64 -3.04 -3.13
N ILE A 50 -4.25 -2.62 -2.02
CA ILE A 50 -4.97 -1.34 -1.93
C ILE A 50 -4.26 -0.43 -0.94
N ILE A 51 -3.91 0.76 -1.39
CA ILE A 51 -3.25 1.82 -0.60
C ILE A 51 -4.32 2.82 -0.14
N ARG A 52 -4.46 3.02 1.17
CA ARG A 52 -5.45 3.94 1.75
C ARG A 52 -4.81 4.85 2.80
N PRO A 53 -5.10 6.16 2.80
CA PRO A 53 -4.74 7.00 3.94
C PRO A 53 -5.66 6.63 5.11
N MET A 54 -5.15 6.70 6.33
CA MET A 54 -5.93 6.48 7.55
C MET A 54 -6.12 7.80 8.31
N GLU A 55 -5.01 8.37 8.74
CA GLU A 55 -4.96 9.58 9.54
C GLU A 55 -3.67 10.34 9.22
N GLY A 56 -3.59 11.59 9.61
CA GLY A 56 -2.41 12.40 9.45
C GLY A 56 -2.44 13.58 10.39
N ASP A 57 -1.27 14.01 10.80
CA ASP A 57 -1.04 15.11 11.71
C ASP A 57 0.09 15.97 11.15
N SER A 58 0.06 17.26 11.48
CA SER A 58 1.11 18.17 11.09
C SER A 58 1.23 19.28 12.13
N ASP A 59 2.46 19.56 12.51
CA ASP A 59 2.82 20.72 13.30
C ASP A 59 3.91 21.54 12.57
N LYS A 60 4.55 22.46 13.32
CA LYS A 60 5.59 23.35 12.81
C LYS A 60 6.90 22.63 12.47
N ASP A 61 7.11 21.42 13.00
CA ASP A 61 8.36 20.67 12.93
C ASP A 61 8.21 19.47 11.98
N GLU A 62 7.08 18.76 12.05
CA GLU A 62 6.85 17.51 11.30
C GLU A 62 5.43 17.39 10.72
N SER A 63 5.31 16.64 9.63
CA SER A 63 4.06 16.29 8.98
C SER A 63 4.07 14.79 8.76
N ARG A 64 3.04 14.10 9.23
CA ARG A 64 2.94 12.65 9.19
C ARG A 64 1.61 12.19 8.60
N ALA A 65 1.65 11.04 7.95
CA ALA A 65 0.45 10.34 7.50
C ALA A 65 0.58 8.84 7.77
N GLN A 66 -0.49 8.24 8.28
CA GLN A 66 -0.63 6.80 8.33
C GLN A 66 -1.30 6.30 7.05
N VAL A 67 -0.72 5.23 6.50
CA VAL A 67 -1.19 4.55 5.31
C VAL A 67 -1.47 3.10 5.65
N LYS A 68 -2.68 2.66 5.36
CA LYS A 68 -3.08 1.26 5.35
C LYS A 68 -2.79 0.66 3.99
N LEU A 69 -2.12 -0.48 4.00
CA LEU A 69 -1.94 -1.36 2.86
C LEU A 69 -2.80 -2.60 3.09
N LEU A 70 -3.77 -2.84 2.21
CA LEU A 70 -4.55 -4.08 2.18
C LEU A 70 -3.95 -4.99 1.12
N PHE A 71 -3.73 -6.25 1.46
CA PHE A 71 -3.20 -7.27 0.58
C PHE A 71 -4.26 -8.35 0.41
N GLY A 72 -4.48 -8.79 -0.82
CA GLY A 72 -5.44 -9.83 -1.14
C GLY A 72 -4.84 -10.87 -2.07
N THR A 73 -5.07 -12.13 -1.78
CA THR A 73 -4.84 -13.26 -2.69
C THR A 73 -6.08 -14.14 -2.77
N GLN A 74 -6.12 -15.01 -3.76
CA GLN A 74 -7.13 -16.05 -3.89
C GLN A 74 -6.39 -17.37 -4.00
N SER A 75 -6.78 -18.37 -3.22
CA SER A 75 -6.27 -19.74 -3.34
C SER A 75 -7.42 -20.74 -3.35
N GLU A 76 -7.22 -21.84 -4.08
CA GLU A 76 -8.14 -22.98 -4.10
C GLU A 76 -7.75 -24.06 -3.07
N ASP A 77 -6.64 -23.85 -2.35
CA ASP A 77 -6.12 -24.76 -1.34
C ASP A 77 -5.88 -24.06 0.01
N ASP A 78 -5.38 -24.83 0.99
CA ASP A 78 -5.10 -24.36 2.34
C ASP A 78 -3.87 -23.41 2.43
N SER A 79 -3.18 -23.09 1.32
CA SER A 79 -2.00 -22.21 1.32
C SER A 79 -2.30 -20.73 1.24
N GLY A 80 -3.57 -20.32 1.08
CA GLY A 80 -3.92 -18.92 0.82
C GLY A 80 -3.42 -17.93 1.88
N PHE A 81 -3.29 -18.35 3.15
CA PHE A 81 -2.69 -17.53 4.21
C PHE A 81 -1.19 -17.28 3.99
N ILE A 82 -0.47 -18.25 3.44
CA ILE A 82 0.95 -18.15 3.11
C ILE A 82 1.12 -17.17 1.95
N ASP A 83 0.27 -17.27 0.93
CA ASP A 83 0.36 -16.44 -0.26
C ASP A 83 0.16 -14.96 0.05
N VAL A 84 -0.86 -14.62 0.83
CA VAL A 84 -1.10 -13.22 1.22
C VAL A 84 0.00 -12.68 2.13
N LEU A 85 0.55 -13.52 3.02
CA LEU A 85 1.63 -13.12 3.93
C LEU A 85 2.94 -12.89 3.17
N ASN A 86 3.25 -13.75 2.19
CA ASN A 86 4.40 -13.59 1.31
C ASN A 86 4.32 -12.29 0.50
N LEU A 87 3.14 -11.98 -0.06
CA LEU A 87 2.92 -10.71 -0.77
C LEU A 87 3.17 -9.50 0.14
N MET A 88 2.62 -9.54 1.37
CA MET A 88 2.82 -8.49 2.36
C MET A 88 4.30 -8.32 2.75
N GLU A 89 4.99 -9.42 3.04
CA GLU A 89 6.41 -9.39 3.43
C GLU A 89 7.31 -8.91 2.29
N ARG A 90 7.02 -9.26 1.03
CA ARG A 90 7.75 -8.73 -0.13
C ARG A 90 7.63 -7.21 -0.20
N VAL A 91 6.42 -6.67 -0.02
CA VAL A 91 6.20 -5.21 0.04
C VAL A 91 6.90 -4.58 1.24
N ARG A 92 6.88 -5.22 2.41
CA ARG A 92 7.62 -4.76 3.59
C ARG A 92 9.11 -4.64 3.27
N ILE A 93 9.72 -5.67 2.68
CA ILE A 93 11.14 -5.68 2.32
C ILE A 93 11.46 -4.53 1.34
N LEU A 94 10.66 -4.35 0.29
CA LEU A 94 10.86 -3.29 -0.70
C LEU A 94 10.83 -1.90 -0.06
N LEU A 95 9.79 -1.61 0.73
CA LEU A 95 9.64 -0.31 1.39
C LEU A 95 10.73 -0.06 2.44
N MET A 96 11.10 -1.09 3.21
CA MET A 96 12.13 -0.98 4.26
C MET A 96 13.55 -0.91 3.71
N ARG A 97 13.81 -1.43 2.51
CA ARG A 97 15.09 -1.25 1.80
C ARG A 97 15.20 0.13 1.19
N GLN A 98 14.15 0.61 0.53
CA GLN A 98 14.16 1.91 -0.14
C GLN A 98 14.11 3.07 0.86
N ARG A 99 13.32 2.95 1.94
CA ARG A 99 13.04 3.93 3.02
C ARG A 99 12.46 5.27 2.60
N ILE A 100 12.95 5.87 1.52
CA ILE A 100 12.55 7.16 1.00
C ILE A 100 11.99 6.96 -0.41
N ILE A 101 10.68 7.17 -0.54
CA ILE A 101 9.93 7.07 -1.79
C ILE A 101 9.80 8.45 -2.44
N ASP A 102 9.98 8.50 -3.76
CA ASP A 102 9.95 9.73 -4.56
C ASP A 102 10.86 10.84 -3.97
N LYS A 103 12.00 10.42 -3.41
CA LYS A 103 13.04 11.29 -2.80
C LYS A 103 12.57 12.14 -1.61
N LYS A 104 11.36 11.95 -1.11
CA LYS A 104 10.73 12.94 -0.22
C LYS A 104 9.78 12.36 0.83
N PHE A 105 9.22 11.18 0.60
CA PHE A 105 8.36 10.51 1.57
C PHE A 105 9.16 9.44 2.31
N ARG A 106 9.35 9.61 3.61
CA ARG A 106 10.13 8.68 4.42
C ARG A 106 9.21 7.76 5.21
N ILE A 107 9.38 6.45 5.09
CA ILE A 107 8.70 5.50 5.95
C ILE A 107 9.37 5.45 7.33
N GLU A 108 8.56 5.47 8.38
CA GLU A 108 9.03 5.20 9.74
C GLU A 108 9.32 3.70 9.92
N PRO A 109 10.17 3.30 10.88
CA PRO A 109 10.59 1.90 11.02
C PRO A 109 9.47 0.96 11.48
N ASP A 110 8.41 1.50 12.08
CA ASP A 110 7.29 0.71 12.59
C ASP A 110 6.46 0.09 11.47
N TRP A 111 6.25 -1.22 11.57
CA TRP A 111 5.42 -2.00 10.66
C TRP A 111 4.46 -2.88 11.47
N LYS A 112 3.17 -2.53 11.45
CA LYS A 112 2.14 -3.29 12.16
C LYS A 112 1.24 -3.95 11.15
N TRP A 113 1.02 -5.26 11.27
CA TRP A 113 0.13 -5.99 10.37
C TRP A 113 -0.80 -6.94 11.13
N LYS A 114 -1.93 -7.27 10.52
CA LYS A 114 -2.87 -8.28 11.00
C LYS A 114 -3.70 -8.85 9.85
N PHE A 115 -4.19 -10.08 10.02
CA PHE A 115 -5.26 -10.60 9.17
C PHE A 115 -6.57 -9.86 9.46
N LEU A 116 -7.49 -9.88 8.49
CA LEU A 116 -8.89 -9.60 8.78
C LEU A 116 -9.44 -10.74 9.64
N GLU A 117 -10.33 -10.41 10.57
CA GLU A 117 -10.95 -11.39 11.48
C GLU A 117 -11.82 -12.36 10.69
N ASP A 118 -12.67 -11.82 9.80
CA ASP A 118 -13.48 -12.60 8.87
C ASP A 118 -12.82 -12.62 7.49
N GLN A 119 -12.39 -13.81 7.06
CA GLN A 119 -11.82 -14.03 5.73
C GLN A 119 -12.92 -14.42 4.74
N PRO A 120 -13.06 -13.71 3.60
CA PRO A 120 -14.03 -14.09 2.58
C PRO A 120 -13.49 -15.25 1.75
N GLU A 121 -14.02 -16.47 1.89
CA GLU A 121 -13.61 -17.61 1.05
C GLU A 121 -13.94 -17.36 -0.44
N PRO A 122 -13.05 -17.69 -1.41
CA PRO A 122 -11.73 -18.36 -1.31
C PRO A 122 -10.53 -17.39 -1.18
N GLN A 123 -10.78 -16.17 -0.71
CA GLN A 123 -9.80 -15.08 -0.66
C GLN A 123 -9.18 -14.97 0.73
N TRP A 124 -7.93 -14.54 0.74
CA TRP A 124 -7.19 -14.25 1.96
C TRP A 124 -6.74 -12.80 1.95
N ILE A 125 -6.97 -12.12 3.05
CA ILE A 125 -6.74 -10.68 3.21
C ILE A 125 -5.98 -10.41 4.50
N CYS A 126 -4.86 -9.70 4.38
CA CYS A 126 -4.18 -9.08 5.51
C CYS A 126 -4.01 -7.58 5.28
N GLN A 127 -3.79 -6.84 6.35
CA GLN A 127 -3.50 -5.41 6.30
C GLN A 127 -2.22 -5.08 7.05
N ALA A 128 -1.47 -4.12 6.54
CA ALA A 128 -0.40 -3.44 7.25
C ALA A 128 -0.72 -1.95 7.43
N VAL A 129 -0.26 -1.36 8.51
CA VAL A 129 -0.31 0.09 8.77
C VAL A 129 1.12 0.60 8.88
N THR A 130 1.40 1.67 8.14
CA THR A 130 2.72 2.31 8.05
C THR A 130 2.58 3.80 8.31
N THR A 131 3.57 4.40 8.96
CA THR A 131 3.64 5.84 9.19
C THR A 131 4.68 6.46 8.27
N TRP A 132 4.36 7.61 7.69
CA TRP A 132 5.19 8.31 6.73
C TRP A 132 5.42 9.75 7.14
N THR A 133 6.68 10.19 7.13
CA THR A 133 7.04 11.61 7.19
C THR A 133 6.83 12.25 5.81
N LEU A 134 6.11 13.36 5.79
CA LEU A 134 5.90 14.20 4.62
C LEU A 134 6.76 15.47 4.72
N PRO A 135 7.19 16.05 3.60
CA PRO A 135 7.92 17.31 3.63
C PRO A 135 7.06 18.48 4.11
N GLN A 136 7.69 19.30 4.94
CA GLN A 136 7.11 20.48 5.58
C GLN A 136 6.55 21.49 4.57
N ILE A 137 5.39 22.04 4.90
CA ILE A 137 4.83 23.19 4.21
C ILE A 137 5.50 24.43 4.78
N ARG A 138 6.20 25.20 3.94
CA ARG A 138 6.83 26.45 4.38
C ARG A 138 5.82 27.58 4.31
N GLN A 139 5.80 28.42 5.35
CA GLN A 139 5.02 29.65 5.34
C GLN A 139 5.53 30.58 4.24
N GLU A 140 4.62 31.11 3.43
CA GLU A 140 4.93 32.23 2.54
C GLU A 140 5.07 33.50 3.38
N VAL A 141 6.23 34.13 3.33
CA VAL A 141 6.45 35.46 3.92
C VAL A 141 6.41 36.46 2.78
N ILE A 142 5.34 37.26 2.74
CA ILE A 142 5.27 38.42 1.85
C ILE A 142 6.09 39.53 2.52
N LEU A 143 7.18 39.94 1.87
CA LEU A 143 8.02 41.06 2.30
C LEU A 143 7.37 42.40 1.98
#